data_AF-A0AAF0M5V2-F1
#
_entry.id   AF-A0AAF0M5V2-F1
#
_cell.length_a   1.000
_cell.length_b   1.000
_cell.length_c   1.000
_cell.angle_alpha   90.00
_cell.angle_beta   90.00
_cell.angle_gamma   90.00
#
_symmetry.space_group_name_H-M   'P 1'
#
loop_
_entity.id
_entity.type
_entity.pdbx_description
1 polymer ?
#
loop_
_entity_poly.entity_id
_entity_poly.type
_entity_poly.pdbx_seq_one_letter_code
_entity_poly.pdbx_strand_id
1 'polypeptide(L)'
;MNTTSRDDALRALLVDRVGRSARRRRWLVPTIGVGAFVAAGALTAGALVGTGFLQQTLAPEDATALVETGAAGDVTLLGAPVVRVSDGATSLTLPDRPSGAHHVAVGLQCAPPETATVTVGADEGDGEPTTADCGTSVTLPVGSSAGERPVVRVDHAGSPMTVWAAWARPDPVPGPSPEQQDAVEDGVVTRPEYVAAWDRYVGCMRASGHPVDLGDEDPVVFAIAVAAESAQADTRCGAVELGQVGALWQAEHPDAQEFTSAAGARYDPAADPRYAGER
;
A
#
# COMPACT_ATOMS: atom_id res chain seq x y z
N MET A 1 -35.62 17.28 -24.19
CA MET A 1 -34.26 17.08 -23.67
C MET A 1 -33.88 18.34 -22.94
N ASN A 2 -34.12 18.40 -21.62
CA ASN A 2 -33.78 19.55 -20.79
C ASN A 2 -32.46 19.20 -20.09
N THR A 3 -31.36 19.74 -20.58
CA THR A 3 -30.10 19.77 -19.82
C THR A 3 -30.37 20.49 -18.50
N THR A 4 -30.03 19.84 -17.39
CA THR A 4 -30.27 20.41 -16.07
C THR A 4 -29.21 21.45 -15.76
N SER A 5 -29.57 22.48 -14.97
CA SER A 5 -28.65 23.52 -14.49
C SER A 5 -27.37 22.97 -13.84
N ARG A 6 -27.40 21.71 -13.38
CA ARG A 6 -26.27 21.01 -12.75
C ARG A 6 -25.24 20.53 -13.79
N ASP A 7 -25.69 20.05 -14.95
CA ASP A 7 -24.79 19.65 -16.05
C ASP A 7 -24.03 20.84 -16.63
N ASP A 8 -24.70 21.99 -16.72
CA ASP A 8 -24.06 23.24 -17.18
C ASP A 8 -23.04 23.76 -16.17
N ALA A 9 -23.31 23.61 -14.86
CA ALA A 9 -22.37 23.96 -13.79
C ALA A 9 -21.14 23.04 -13.77
N LEU A 10 -21.33 21.73 -13.97
CA LEU A 10 -20.23 20.76 -14.05
C LEU A 10 -19.37 20.97 -15.29
N ARG A 11 -19.98 21.23 -16.45
CA ARG A 11 -19.22 21.59 -17.67
C ARG A 11 -18.45 22.90 -17.49
N ALA A 12 -19.02 23.90 -16.83
CA ALA A 12 -18.32 25.16 -16.55
C ALA A 12 -17.08 24.95 -15.67
N LEU A 13 -17.18 24.11 -14.63
CA LEU A 13 -16.05 23.79 -13.75
C LEU A 13 -14.94 23.01 -14.46
N LEU A 14 -15.29 22.07 -15.34
CA LEU A 14 -14.32 21.29 -16.12
C LEU A 14 -13.56 22.17 -17.14
N VAL A 15 -14.26 23.05 -17.85
CA VAL A 15 -13.64 23.96 -18.82
C VAL A 15 -12.72 24.98 -18.14
N ASP A 16 -13.09 25.49 -16.97
CA ASP A 16 -12.26 26.44 -16.21
C ASP A 16 -10.99 25.78 -15.64
N ARG A 17 -11.08 24.52 -15.18
CA ARG A 17 -9.91 23.75 -14.71
C ARG A 17 -8.89 23.50 -15.82
N VAL A 18 -9.35 23.21 -17.04
CA VAL A 18 -8.50 23.04 -18.23
C VAL A 18 -7.91 24.38 -18.71
N GLY A 19 -8.69 25.47 -18.62
CA GLY A 19 -8.21 26.82 -18.96
C GLY A 19 -7.09 27.32 -18.03
N ARG A 20 -7.15 26.97 -16.74
CA ARG A 20 -6.11 27.36 -15.76
C ARG A 20 -4.86 26.51 -15.83
N SER A 21 -4.95 25.23 -16.19
CA SER A 21 -3.78 24.36 -16.36
C SER A 21 -2.95 24.72 -17.61
N ALA A 22 -3.61 25.14 -18.70
CA ALA A 22 -2.93 25.55 -19.94
C ALA A 22 -2.17 26.89 -19.82
N ARG A 23 -2.59 27.80 -18.93
CA ARG A 23 -2.02 29.16 -18.83
C ARG A 23 -0.75 29.29 -17.98
N ARG A 24 -0.34 28.26 -17.22
CA ARG A 24 0.73 28.38 -16.21
C ARG A 24 2.11 27.81 -16.58
N ARG A 25 2.36 27.35 -17.81
CA ARG A 25 3.69 26.83 -18.21
C ARG A 25 4.33 27.56 -19.39
N ARG A 26 4.70 28.82 -19.16
CA ARG A 26 5.80 29.50 -19.88
C ARG A 26 6.65 30.25 -18.87
N TRP A 27 7.44 29.52 -18.10
CA TRP A 27 8.60 30.07 -17.41
C TRP A 27 9.85 29.42 -18.00
N LEU A 28 10.68 30.27 -18.60
CA LEU A 28 12.02 29.98 -19.07
C LEU A 28 12.87 29.58 -17.86
N VAL A 29 13.30 28.32 -17.81
CA VAL A 29 14.30 27.85 -16.85
C VAL A 29 15.64 27.78 -17.58
N PRO A 30 16.71 28.40 -17.05
CA PRO A 30 18.03 28.36 -17.66
C PRO A 30 18.58 26.93 -17.57
N THR A 31 19.14 26.47 -18.69
CA THR A 31 19.88 25.22 -18.82
C THR A 31 21.10 25.24 -17.91
N ILE A 32 20.99 24.58 -16.77
CA ILE A 32 22.13 24.10 -15.98
C ILE A 32 22.29 22.62 -16.34
N GLY A 33 23.47 22.27 -16.85
CA GLY A 33 23.76 20.94 -17.37
C GLY A 33 23.61 19.86 -16.30
N VAL A 34 22.65 18.97 -16.52
CA VAL A 34 22.58 17.68 -15.83
C VAL A 34 23.55 16.75 -16.57
N GLY A 35 24.78 16.73 -16.09
CA GLY A 35 25.67 15.60 -16.31
C GLY A 35 25.04 14.35 -15.70
N ALA A 36 25.11 13.26 -16.46
CA ALA A 36 24.63 11.93 -16.11
C ALA A 36 24.86 11.55 -14.64
N PHE A 37 23.76 11.35 -13.90
CA PHE A 37 23.72 10.53 -12.69
C PHE A 37 22.80 9.34 -12.96
N VAL A 38 23.27 8.47 -13.87
CA VAL A 38 22.75 7.11 -14.06
C VAL A 38 23.91 6.17 -13.72
N ALA A 39 24.22 6.06 -12.43
CA ALA A 39 25.09 5.04 -11.82
C ALA A 39 25.32 5.31 -10.31
N ALA A 40 24.26 5.43 -9.53
CA ALA A 40 24.34 5.35 -8.06
C ALA A 40 23.42 4.25 -7.48
N GLY A 41 22.86 3.38 -8.32
CA GLY A 41 22.06 2.21 -7.95
C GLY A 41 22.88 0.92 -7.81
N ALA A 42 24.18 1.04 -7.55
CA ALA A 42 25.07 -0.05 -7.21
C ALA A 42 25.87 0.39 -5.99
N LEU A 43 25.20 0.48 -4.85
CA LEU A 43 25.88 0.65 -3.57
C LEU A 43 26.85 -0.53 -3.41
N THR A 44 28.15 -0.22 -3.43
CA THR A 44 29.20 -0.64 -2.47
C THR A 44 28.90 -1.80 -1.50
N ALA A 45 28.26 -2.88 -1.93
CA ALA A 45 28.12 -4.12 -1.16
C ALA A 45 29.38 -5.01 -1.28
N GLY A 46 30.35 -4.64 -2.12
CA GLY A 46 31.50 -5.45 -2.48
C GLY A 46 32.68 -5.49 -1.49
N ALA A 47 32.58 -4.93 -0.29
CA ALA A 47 33.71 -4.85 0.66
C ALA A 47 33.42 -5.38 2.07
N LEU A 48 32.36 -6.18 2.27
CA LEU A 48 32.05 -6.79 3.58
C LEU A 48 32.24 -8.33 3.61
N VAL A 49 32.96 -8.89 2.65
CA VAL A 49 33.26 -10.34 2.64
C VAL A 49 34.52 -10.61 3.47
N GLY A 50 34.38 -10.56 4.79
CA GLY A 50 35.49 -10.76 5.71
C GLY A 50 35.04 -11.06 7.14
N THR A 51 34.71 -12.33 7.39
CA THR A 51 34.58 -13.00 8.70
C THR A 51 33.65 -12.38 9.74
N GLY A 52 32.47 -12.98 9.88
CA GLY A 52 31.73 -13.07 11.14
C GLY A 52 30.46 -12.21 11.21
N PHE A 53 29.34 -12.88 11.47
CA PHE A 53 28.12 -12.49 12.23
C PHE A 53 27.93 -11.04 12.73
N LEU A 54 28.25 -9.99 11.98
CA LEU A 54 28.02 -8.63 12.42
C LEU A 54 26.68 -8.15 11.84
N GLN A 55 25.63 -8.35 12.64
CA GLN A 55 24.47 -7.47 12.59
C GLN A 55 25.00 -6.04 12.77
N GLN A 56 24.80 -5.18 11.78
CA GLN A 56 25.28 -3.80 11.83
C GLN A 56 24.09 -2.89 12.02
N THR A 57 24.21 -1.95 12.95
CA THR A 57 23.34 -0.78 12.99
C THR A 57 23.86 0.20 11.94
N LEU A 58 23.09 0.47 10.90
CA LEU A 58 23.46 1.49 9.93
C LEU A 58 23.41 2.88 10.56
N ALA A 59 24.24 3.79 10.06
CA ALA A 59 24.07 5.20 10.36
C ALA A 59 22.66 5.64 9.90
N PRO A 60 22.01 6.56 10.63
CA PRO A 60 20.65 7.00 10.30
C PRO A 60 20.48 7.45 8.84
N GLU A 61 21.49 8.10 8.24
CA GLU A 61 21.46 8.49 6.81
C GLU A 61 21.39 7.31 5.82
N ASP A 62 22.22 6.27 6.01
CA ASP A 62 22.25 5.09 5.12
C ASP A 62 21.04 4.18 5.34
N ALA A 63 20.59 4.09 6.60
CA ALA A 63 19.33 3.47 6.98
C ALA A 63 18.14 4.16 6.31
N THR A 64 18.14 5.49 6.26
CA THR A 64 17.06 6.28 5.65
C THR A 64 16.95 5.99 4.16
N ALA A 65 18.06 5.92 3.43
CA ALA A 65 18.04 5.56 2.01
C ALA A 65 17.46 4.15 1.77
N LEU A 66 17.84 3.16 2.61
CA LEU A 66 17.31 1.80 2.54
C LEU A 66 15.80 1.73 2.86
N VAL A 67 15.36 2.50 3.85
CA VAL A 67 13.95 2.63 4.27
C VAL A 67 13.12 3.34 3.20
N GLU A 68 13.62 4.44 2.64
CA GLU A 68 12.96 5.21 1.58
C GLU A 68 12.78 4.37 0.31
N THR A 69 13.72 3.48 0.00
CA THR A 69 13.61 2.54 -1.13
C THR A 69 12.69 1.35 -0.87
N GLY A 70 12.47 0.97 0.40
CA GLY A 70 11.58 -0.13 0.79
C GLY A 70 10.13 0.28 1.05
N ALA A 71 9.85 1.58 1.09
CA ALA A 71 8.51 2.20 1.19
C ALA A 71 7.57 1.50 2.18
N ALA A 72 7.89 1.62 3.46
CA ALA A 72 6.90 1.48 4.52
C ALA A 72 6.04 2.76 4.58
N GLY A 73 5.40 3.12 3.45
CA GLY A 73 4.79 4.43 3.20
C GLY A 73 3.62 4.78 4.12
N ASP A 74 3.07 3.77 4.81
CA ASP A 74 1.95 3.90 5.74
C ASP A 74 2.35 3.61 7.20
N VAL A 75 3.65 3.62 7.51
CA VAL A 75 4.15 3.58 8.89
C VAL A 75 5.19 4.65 9.15
N THR A 76 5.17 5.13 10.39
CA THR A 76 6.28 5.85 10.98
C THR A 76 7.27 4.85 11.58
N LEU A 77 8.52 4.81 11.08
CA LEU A 77 9.59 4.06 11.75
C LEU A 77 9.99 4.73 13.06
N LEU A 78 10.25 3.91 14.08
CA LEU A 78 10.61 4.33 15.42
C LEU A 78 11.99 3.78 15.80
N GLY A 79 12.95 4.69 15.98
CA GLY A 79 14.33 4.32 16.30
C GLY A 79 15.17 3.96 15.07
N ALA A 80 16.37 3.42 15.31
CA ALA A 80 17.29 3.02 14.25
C ALA A 80 16.98 1.60 13.76
N PRO A 81 16.94 1.36 12.43
CA PRO A 81 16.77 0.01 11.92
C PRO A 81 18.02 -0.83 12.19
N VAL A 82 17.78 -2.12 12.37
CA VAL A 82 18.80 -3.16 12.45
C VAL A 82 18.97 -3.76 11.06
N VAL A 83 20.20 -3.90 10.59
CA VAL A 83 20.49 -4.43 9.25
C VAL A 83 21.41 -5.64 9.33
N ARG A 84 21.14 -6.62 8.45
CA ARG A 84 21.92 -7.84 8.34
C ARG A 84 22.02 -8.28 6.90
N VAL A 85 23.23 -8.68 6.49
CA VAL A 85 23.47 -9.37 5.23
C VAL A 85 23.59 -10.86 5.52
N SER A 86 22.91 -11.69 4.74
CA SER A 86 22.85 -13.15 4.91
C SER A 86 22.80 -13.85 3.55
N ASP A 87 23.27 -15.09 3.49
CA ASP A 87 23.21 -16.01 2.34
C ASP A 87 22.31 -17.23 2.65
N GLY A 88 21.32 -17.03 3.52
CA GLY A 88 20.39 -18.03 4.02
C GLY A 88 19.55 -17.50 5.17
N ALA A 89 18.68 -18.38 5.69
CA ALA A 89 17.78 -18.06 6.80
C ALA A 89 18.47 -17.27 7.91
N THR A 90 17.84 -16.18 8.34
CA THR A 90 18.47 -15.21 9.22
C THR A 90 17.51 -14.68 10.27
N SER A 91 18.08 -14.17 11.36
CA SER A 91 17.34 -13.55 12.44
C SER A 91 17.91 -12.19 12.80
N LEU A 92 17.03 -11.25 13.13
CA LEU A 92 17.36 -9.93 13.60
C LEU A 92 16.71 -9.74 14.97
N THR A 93 17.51 -9.44 15.98
CA THR A 93 17.00 -9.02 17.28
C THR A 93 16.88 -7.50 17.30
N LEU A 94 15.65 -7.01 17.49
CA LEU A 94 15.39 -5.59 17.62
C LEU A 94 15.81 -5.05 19.00
N PRO A 95 16.12 -3.75 19.10
CA PRO A 95 16.31 -3.10 20.40
C PRO A 95 15.00 -3.11 21.22
N ASP A 96 15.09 -2.64 22.46
CA ASP A 96 13.91 -2.45 23.32
C ASP A 96 12.80 -1.69 22.60
N ARG A 97 11.55 -2.17 22.74
CA ARG A 97 10.36 -1.57 22.15
C ARG A 97 10.19 -0.10 22.58
N PRO A 98 10.27 0.87 21.65
CA PRO A 98 9.94 2.25 21.94
C PRO A 98 8.46 2.42 22.30
N SER A 99 8.13 3.47 23.06
CA SER A 99 6.73 3.78 23.38
C SER A 99 5.92 4.01 22.10
N GLY A 100 4.76 3.35 22.00
CA GLY A 100 3.87 3.44 20.84
C GLY A 100 4.29 2.57 19.65
N ALA A 101 5.38 1.81 19.72
CA ALA A 101 5.74 0.82 18.72
C ALA A 101 4.93 -0.47 18.93
N HIS A 102 4.10 -0.83 17.96
CA HIS A 102 3.25 -2.03 18.01
C HIS A 102 3.35 -2.87 16.73
N HIS A 103 4.16 -2.43 15.76
CA HIS A 103 4.47 -3.15 14.54
C HIS A 103 5.98 -3.19 14.33
N VAL A 104 6.42 -4.05 13.42
CA VAL A 104 7.79 -4.09 12.90
C VAL A 104 7.71 -3.99 11.39
N ALA A 105 8.43 -3.02 10.82
CA ALA A 105 8.66 -2.96 9.39
C ALA A 105 9.91 -3.77 9.06
N VAL A 106 9.81 -4.63 8.04
CA VAL A 106 10.90 -5.48 7.55
C VAL A 106 11.05 -5.25 6.06
N GLY A 107 12.24 -4.88 5.60
CA GLY A 107 12.52 -4.75 4.17
C GLY A 107 13.60 -5.70 3.70
N LEU A 108 13.46 -6.16 2.46
CA LEU A 108 14.28 -7.19 1.84
C LEU A 108 14.92 -6.68 0.56
N GLN A 109 16.23 -6.83 0.41
CA GLN A 109 16.94 -6.54 -0.84
C GLN A 109 17.79 -7.75 -1.22
N CYS A 110 17.56 -8.33 -2.38
CA CYS A 110 18.20 -9.57 -2.81
C CYS A 110 18.63 -9.51 -4.27
N ALA A 111 19.67 -10.26 -4.62
CA ALA A 111 20.06 -10.50 -6.00
C ALA A 111 20.49 -11.96 -6.15
N PRO A 112 19.77 -12.80 -6.92
CA PRO A 112 18.60 -12.49 -7.76
C PRO A 112 17.30 -12.19 -6.97
N PRO A 113 16.23 -11.68 -7.64
CA PRO A 113 14.91 -11.55 -7.02
C PRO A 113 14.35 -12.91 -6.61
N GLU A 114 13.87 -13.03 -5.38
CA GLU A 114 13.23 -14.22 -4.81
C GLU A 114 12.14 -13.80 -3.80
N THR A 115 11.42 -14.78 -3.25
CA THR A 115 10.50 -14.58 -2.12
C THR A 115 11.16 -15.01 -0.82
N ALA A 116 10.78 -14.38 0.29
CA ALA A 116 11.15 -14.82 1.63
C ALA A 116 9.92 -14.91 2.52
N THR A 117 9.99 -15.78 3.53
CA THR A 117 9.00 -15.85 4.60
C THR A 117 9.52 -15.06 5.79
N VAL A 118 8.77 -14.05 6.21
CA VAL A 118 9.07 -13.20 7.36
C VAL A 118 8.16 -13.57 8.52
N THR A 119 8.74 -13.74 9.70
CA THR A 119 8.00 -14.00 10.95
C THR A 119 8.49 -13.09 12.06
N VAL A 120 7.59 -12.56 12.88
CA VAL A 120 7.92 -11.71 14.04
C VAL A 120 7.30 -12.32 15.30
N GLY A 121 8.14 -12.75 16.24
CA GLY A 121 7.69 -13.43 17.47
C GLY A 121 8.77 -13.48 18.55
N ALA A 122 8.46 -14.00 19.74
CA ALA A 122 9.47 -14.19 20.79
C ALA A 122 10.42 -15.34 20.46
N ASP A 123 9.87 -16.49 20.07
CA ASP A 123 10.58 -17.77 19.94
C ASP A 123 10.37 -18.40 18.56
N GLU A 124 11.09 -19.49 18.27
CA GLU A 124 10.93 -20.24 17.01
C GLU A 124 9.50 -20.80 16.92
N GLY A 125 8.80 -20.46 15.83
CA GLY A 125 7.42 -20.87 15.61
C GLY A 125 6.35 -19.96 16.22
N ASP A 126 6.73 -18.87 16.89
CA ASP A 126 5.80 -17.80 17.30
C ASP A 126 5.69 -16.74 16.20
N GLY A 127 4.49 -16.18 16.04
CA GLY A 127 4.15 -15.24 14.97
C GLY A 127 3.55 -15.89 13.73
N GLU A 128 2.74 -15.12 13.00
CA GLU A 128 2.14 -15.54 11.75
C GLU A 128 3.13 -15.32 10.59
N PRO A 129 3.46 -16.37 9.80
CA PRO A 129 4.38 -16.23 8.69
C PRO A 129 3.75 -15.39 7.58
N THR A 130 4.51 -14.42 7.06
CA THR A 130 4.10 -13.57 5.94
C THR A 130 5.12 -13.66 4.82
N THR A 131 4.65 -13.91 3.60
CA THR A 131 5.51 -13.92 2.41
C THR A 131 5.78 -12.49 1.94
N ALA A 132 7.03 -12.20 1.58
CA ALA A 132 7.43 -10.91 1.03
C ALA A 132 8.37 -11.12 -0.17
N ASP A 133 8.18 -10.31 -1.20
CA ASP A 133 9.05 -10.29 -2.38
C ASP A 133 10.32 -9.47 -2.13
N CYS A 134 11.44 -9.89 -2.69
CA CYS A 134 12.66 -9.10 -2.68
C CYS A 134 12.45 -7.74 -3.37
N GLY A 135 12.98 -6.67 -2.76
CA GLY A 135 12.76 -5.30 -3.19
C GLY A 135 11.52 -4.64 -2.56
N THR A 136 10.78 -5.35 -1.71
CA THR A 136 9.61 -4.83 -0.99
C THR A 136 9.89 -4.70 0.52
N SER A 137 8.93 -4.11 1.23
CA SER A 137 8.86 -4.21 2.69
C SER A 137 7.47 -4.69 3.13
N VAL A 138 7.44 -5.32 4.29
CA VAL A 138 6.21 -5.73 4.97
C VAL A 138 6.18 -5.14 6.37
N THR A 139 4.97 -4.81 6.83
CA THR A 139 4.74 -4.35 8.20
C THR A 139 3.92 -5.39 8.93
N LEU A 140 4.46 -5.89 10.04
CA LEU A 140 3.89 -7.00 10.79
C LEU A 140 3.50 -6.53 12.20
N PRO A 141 2.28 -6.84 12.67
CA PRO A 141 1.90 -6.55 14.05
C PRO A 141 2.75 -7.39 15.00
N VAL A 142 3.16 -6.80 16.13
CA VAL A 142 3.87 -7.57 17.15
C VAL A 142 2.87 -8.02 18.20
N GLY A 143 2.64 -9.34 18.24
CA GLY A 143 1.77 -9.97 19.22
C GLY A 143 2.19 -9.67 20.67
N SER A 144 1.23 -9.71 21.60
CA SER A 144 1.50 -9.53 23.03
C SER A 144 2.43 -10.61 23.60
N SER A 145 2.45 -11.80 23.00
CA SER A 145 3.35 -12.91 23.34
C SER A 145 4.81 -12.63 23.00
N ALA A 146 5.09 -11.79 22.01
CA ALA A 146 6.45 -11.58 21.50
C ALA A 146 7.34 -10.74 22.44
N GLY A 147 6.78 -10.24 23.56
CA GLY A 147 7.51 -9.49 24.58
C GLY A 147 8.00 -8.10 24.13
N GLU A 148 8.98 -7.56 24.85
CA GLU A 148 9.58 -6.23 24.57
C GLU A 148 10.69 -6.28 23.52
N ARG A 149 11.17 -7.48 23.16
CA ARG A 149 12.29 -7.72 22.23
C ARG A 149 11.97 -8.88 21.29
N PRO A 150 11.08 -8.67 20.30
CA PRO A 150 10.76 -9.70 19.33
C PRO A 150 11.99 -10.01 18.46
N VAL A 151 12.03 -11.24 17.97
CA VAL A 151 12.97 -11.69 16.96
C VAL A 151 12.26 -11.67 15.61
N VAL A 152 12.86 -10.99 14.65
CA VAL A 152 12.46 -11.05 13.24
C VAL A 152 13.21 -12.22 12.61
N ARG A 153 12.50 -13.17 12.04
CA ARG A 153 13.05 -14.29 11.29
C ARG A 153 12.71 -14.13 9.82
N VAL A 154 13.70 -14.37 8.96
CA VAL A 154 13.55 -14.33 7.51
C VAL A 154 14.12 -15.61 6.94
N ASP A 155 13.24 -16.46 6.41
CA ASP A 155 13.57 -17.72 5.75
C ASP A 155 13.54 -17.54 4.23
N HIS A 156 14.63 -17.87 3.55
CA HIS A 156 14.75 -17.78 2.09
C HIS A 156 15.72 -18.85 1.53
N ALA A 157 15.73 -19.02 0.20
CA ALA A 157 16.38 -20.14 -0.48
C ALA A 157 17.93 -20.05 -0.59
N GLY A 158 18.55 -19.04 0.01
CA GLY A 158 20.02 -18.96 0.16
C GLY A 158 20.75 -17.98 -0.78
N SER A 159 20.04 -17.14 -1.54
CA SER A 159 20.69 -16.06 -2.29
C SER A 159 21.17 -14.94 -1.35
N PRO A 160 22.30 -14.26 -1.61
CA PRO A 160 22.69 -13.12 -0.79
C PRO A 160 21.58 -12.07 -0.69
N MET A 161 21.21 -11.74 0.55
CA MET A 161 20.11 -10.84 0.90
C MET A 161 20.57 -9.85 1.97
N THR A 162 20.18 -8.59 1.82
CA THR A 162 20.21 -7.58 2.87
C THR A 162 18.81 -7.47 3.45
N VAL A 163 18.68 -7.75 4.74
CA VAL A 163 17.44 -7.60 5.51
C VAL A 163 17.63 -6.43 6.46
N TRP A 164 16.62 -5.57 6.54
CA TRP A 164 16.52 -4.59 7.61
C TRP A 164 15.20 -4.75 8.35
N ALA A 165 15.22 -4.45 9.65
CA ALA A 165 14.02 -4.42 10.47
C ALA A 165 14.04 -3.23 11.42
N ALA A 166 12.90 -2.58 11.62
CA ALA A 166 12.75 -1.48 12.56
C ALA A 166 11.41 -1.57 13.29
N TRP A 167 11.37 -1.05 14.51
CA TRP A 167 10.10 -0.78 15.16
C TRP A 167 9.30 0.22 14.33
N ALA A 168 8.01 -0.01 14.24
CA ALA A 168 7.11 0.80 13.46
C ALA A 168 5.83 1.10 14.24
N ARG A 169 5.23 2.23 13.87
CA ARG A 169 3.88 2.61 14.27
C ARG A 169 3.08 2.87 13.00
N PRO A 170 1.98 2.14 12.78
CA PRO A 170 0.96 2.50 11.79
C PRO A 170 0.64 3.98 11.85
N ASP A 171 0.65 4.61 10.69
CA ASP A 171 0.13 5.96 10.62
C ASP A 171 -1.38 5.93 10.97
N PRO A 172 -1.90 6.95 11.66
CA PRO A 172 -3.31 7.00 11.99
C PRO A 172 -4.15 6.85 10.72
N VAL A 173 -5.10 5.92 10.74
CA VAL A 173 -6.04 5.76 9.65
C VAL A 173 -6.88 7.05 9.57
N PRO A 174 -6.77 7.83 8.48
CA PRO A 174 -7.58 9.01 8.27
C PRO A 174 -9.08 8.65 8.23
N GLY A 175 -9.92 9.62 8.60
CA GLY A 175 -11.36 9.48 8.43
C GLY A 175 -11.80 9.54 6.95
N PRO A 176 -13.10 9.34 6.68
CA PRO A 176 -13.66 9.41 5.34
C PRO A 176 -13.41 10.77 4.66
N SER A 177 -13.18 10.77 3.34
CA SER A 177 -13.11 11.97 2.52
C SER A 177 -14.44 12.73 2.53
N PRO A 178 -14.44 14.06 2.31
CA PRO A 178 -15.68 14.81 2.12
C PRO A 178 -16.58 14.20 1.05
N GLU A 179 -16.01 13.74 -0.06
CA GLU A 179 -16.75 13.09 -1.14
C GLU A 179 -17.40 11.76 -0.70
N GLN A 180 -16.75 11.00 0.18
CA GLN A 180 -17.34 9.81 0.76
C GLN A 180 -18.46 10.16 1.74
N GLN A 181 -18.28 11.21 2.57
CA GLN A 181 -19.29 11.67 3.52
C GLN A 181 -20.56 12.16 2.82
N ASP A 182 -20.40 12.94 1.74
CA ASP A 182 -21.50 13.44 0.93
C ASP A 182 -22.28 12.28 0.29
N ALA A 183 -21.57 11.26 -0.23
CA ALA A 183 -22.18 10.09 -0.89
C ALA A 183 -22.95 9.16 0.06
N VAL A 184 -22.80 9.31 1.38
CA VAL A 184 -23.52 8.49 2.38
C VAL A 184 -24.51 9.30 3.21
N GLU A 185 -24.65 10.60 2.94
CA GLU A 185 -25.46 11.52 3.76
C GLU A 185 -26.95 11.16 3.75
N ASP A 186 -27.49 10.72 2.62
CA ASP A 186 -28.89 10.33 2.46
C ASP A 186 -29.14 8.83 2.75
N GLY A 187 -28.07 8.08 3.07
CA GLY A 187 -28.10 6.66 3.36
C GLY A 187 -28.31 5.75 2.15
N VAL A 188 -28.25 6.27 0.91
CA VAL A 188 -28.39 5.51 -0.33
C VAL A 188 -27.19 5.79 -1.23
N VAL A 189 -26.46 4.74 -1.61
CA VAL A 189 -25.31 4.89 -2.53
C VAL A 189 -25.76 4.58 -3.95
N THR A 190 -25.67 5.57 -4.84
CA THR A 190 -25.93 5.37 -6.27
C THR A 190 -24.76 4.69 -6.98
N ARG A 191 -25.01 4.07 -8.14
CA ARG A 191 -23.93 3.44 -8.94
C ARG A 191 -22.82 4.43 -9.30
N PRO A 192 -23.12 5.66 -9.76
CA PRO A 192 -22.08 6.66 -10.03
C PRO A 192 -21.24 7.02 -8.80
N GLU A 193 -21.83 7.08 -7.61
CA GLU A 193 -21.10 7.36 -6.35
C GLU A 193 -20.19 6.20 -5.96
N TYR A 194 -20.66 4.95 -6.06
CA TYR A 194 -19.85 3.76 -5.82
C TYR A 194 -18.65 3.69 -6.76
N VAL A 195 -18.87 3.89 -8.08
CA VAL A 195 -17.79 3.91 -9.07
C VAL A 195 -16.80 5.05 -8.81
N ALA A 196 -17.30 6.25 -8.48
CA ALA A 196 -16.43 7.38 -8.16
C ALA A 196 -15.60 7.16 -6.89
N ALA A 197 -16.17 6.51 -5.86
CA ALA A 197 -15.45 6.11 -4.65
C ALA A 197 -14.36 5.08 -4.96
N TRP A 198 -14.68 4.11 -5.82
CA TRP A 198 -13.73 3.12 -6.29
C TRP A 198 -12.56 3.73 -7.06
N ASP A 199 -12.83 4.64 -7.99
CA ASP A 199 -11.79 5.36 -8.74
C ASP A 199 -10.84 6.15 -7.81
N ARG A 200 -11.37 6.77 -6.76
CA ARG A 200 -10.57 7.47 -5.76
C ARG A 200 -9.72 6.50 -4.93
N TYR A 201 -10.30 5.38 -4.50
CA TYR A 201 -9.57 4.30 -3.81
C TYR A 201 -8.41 3.77 -4.66
N VAL A 202 -8.65 3.42 -5.93
CA VAL A 202 -7.62 2.95 -6.87
C VAL A 202 -6.56 4.02 -7.11
N GLY A 203 -6.97 5.29 -7.20
CA GLY A 203 -6.06 6.43 -7.28
C GLY A 203 -5.16 6.56 -6.05
N CYS A 204 -5.72 6.39 -4.84
CA CYS A 204 -5.00 6.40 -3.58
C CYS A 204 -4.00 5.23 -3.47
N MET A 205 -4.43 4.02 -3.81
CA MET A 205 -3.60 2.81 -3.82
C MET A 205 -2.41 2.96 -4.78
N ARG A 206 -2.65 3.44 -6.00
CA ARG A 206 -1.60 3.75 -6.98
C ARG A 206 -0.64 4.83 -6.49
N ALA A 207 -1.14 5.89 -5.85
CA ALA A 207 -0.30 6.96 -5.30
C ALA A 207 0.58 6.47 -4.15
N SER A 208 0.15 5.41 -3.46
CA SER A 208 0.91 4.73 -2.40
C SER A 208 1.88 3.67 -2.93
N GLY A 209 1.96 3.47 -4.25
CA GLY A 209 2.85 2.49 -4.88
C GLY A 209 2.26 1.08 -5.03
N HIS A 210 0.99 0.89 -4.68
CA HIS A 210 0.29 -0.38 -4.71
C HIS A 210 -0.82 -0.37 -5.78
N PRO A 211 -0.51 -0.46 -7.08
CA PRO A 211 -1.53 -0.43 -8.12
C PRO A 211 -2.49 -1.61 -7.97
N VAL A 212 -3.80 -1.32 -7.98
CA VAL A 212 -4.85 -2.34 -7.99
C VAL A 212 -5.15 -2.72 -9.44
N ASP A 213 -5.13 -4.03 -9.74
CA ASP A 213 -5.66 -4.57 -11.00
C ASP A 213 -7.15 -4.81 -10.84
N LEU A 214 -7.95 -4.23 -11.75
CA LEU A 214 -9.40 -4.36 -11.75
C LEU A 214 -9.90 -5.44 -12.71
N GLY A 215 -8.99 -6.02 -13.52
CA GLY A 215 -9.35 -6.94 -14.59
C GLY A 215 -10.21 -6.29 -15.69
N ASP A 216 -10.75 -7.13 -16.58
CA ASP A 216 -11.66 -6.72 -17.67
C ASP A 216 -13.14 -6.67 -17.23
N GLU A 217 -13.42 -6.91 -15.95
CA GLU A 217 -14.79 -6.93 -15.46
C GLU A 217 -15.30 -5.51 -15.19
N ASP A 218 -16.59 -5.31 -15.46
CA ASP A 218 -17.31 -4.06 -15.24
C ASP A 218 -18.43 -4.33 -14.21
N PRO A 219 -18.10 -4.59 -12.92
CA PRO A 219 -19.07 -5.20 -12.06
C PRO A 219 -19.61 -4.20 -11.04
N VAL A 220 -20.87 -4.43 -10.73
CA VAL A 220 -21.57 -3.87 -9.57
C VAL A 220 -20.83 -4.18 -8.26
N VAL A 221 -19.93 -5.16 -8.19
CA VAL A 221 -19.06 -5.38 -7.03
C VAL A 221 -17.63 -5.61 -7.49
N PHE A 222 -16.70 -4.82 -6.96
CA PHE A 222 -15.29 -5.07 -7.14
C PHE A 222 -14.80 -6.05 -6.07
N ALA A 223 -14.43 -7.26 -6.49
CA ALA A 223 -13.63 -8.16 -5.66
C ALA A 223 -12.15 -7.81 -5.87
N ILE A 224 -11.49 -7.39 -4.80
CA ILE A 224 -10.05 -7.09 -4.81
C ILE A 224 -9.30 -8.14 -4.02
N ALA A 225 -8.29 -8.72 -4.67
CA ALA A 225 -7.22 -9.41 -3.97
C ALA A 225 -6.14 -8.38 -3.67
N VAL A 226 -5.98 -8.02 -2.40
CA VAL A 226 -4.92 -7.14 -1.94
C VAL A 226 -3.77 -8.01 -1.46
N ALA A 227 -2.58 -7.82 -2.03
CA ALA A 227 -1.38 -8.52 -1.58
C ALA A 227 -1.02 -8.11 -0.14
N ALA A 228 -0.39 -8.99 0.63
CA ALA A 228 -0.15 -8.78 2.07
C ALA A 228 0.65 -7.51 2.36
N GLU A 229 1.62 -7.20 1.50
CA GLU A 229 2.43 -5.98 1.53
C GLU A 229 1.63 -4.69 1.29
N SER A 230 0.42 -4.80 0.73
CA SER A 230 -0.47 -3.67 0.41
C SER A 230 -1.61 -3.49 1.41
N ALA A 231 -1.72 -4.36 2.43
CA ALA A 231 -2.86 -4.39 3.36
C ALA A 231 -3.05 -3.07 4.14
N GLN A 232 -1.95 -2.38 4.43
CA GLN A 232 -2.00 -1.12 5.17
C GLN A 232 -2.45 0.05 4.31
N ALA A 233 -1.91 0.14 3.08
CA ALA A 233 -2.38 1.07 2.07
C ALA A 233 -3.88 0.85 1.78
N ASP A 234 -4.31 -0.41 1.68
CA ASP A 234 -5.71 -0.78 1.49
C ASP A 234 -6.59 -0.31 2.66
N THR A 235 -6.20 -0.58 3.90
CA THR A 235 -6.93 -0.11 5.08
C THR A 235 -7.09 1.40 5.07
N ARG A 236 -6.02 2.12 4.72
CA ARG A 236 -5.99 3.59 4.69
C ARG A 236 -6.83 4.15 3.55
N CYS A 237 -6.55 3.74 2.32
CA CYS A 237 -7.27 4.19 1.13
C CYS A 237 -8.74 3.79 1.18
N GLY A 238 -9.03 2.59 1.70
CA GLY A 238 -10.37 2.10 1.98
C GLY A 238 -11.09 3.02 2.94
N ALA A 239 -10.51 3.31 4.11
CA ALA A 239 -11.13 4.22 5.08
C ALA A 239 -11.43 5.62 4.50
N VAL A 240 -10.50 6.21 3.74
CA VAL A 240 -10.69 7.56 3.16
C VAL A 240 -11.68 7.56 2.02
N GLU A 241 -11.65 6.60 1.11
CA GLU A 241 -12.35 6.76 -0.16
C GLU A 241 -13.53 5.83 -0.39
N LEU A 242 -13.56 4.67 0.27
CA LEU A 242 -14.45 3.58 -0.12
C LEU A 242 -15.24 2.93 1.02
N GLY A 243 -14.76 2.93 2.26
CA GLY A 243 -15.22 2.02 3.32
C GLY A 243 -16.72 2.09 3.62
N GLN A 244 -17.26 3.29 3.82
CA GLN A 244 -18.68 3.51 4.11
C GLN A 244 -19.54 3.35 2.86
N VAL A 245 -19.09 3.91 1.73
CA VAL A 245 -19.78 3.80 0.44
C VAL A 245 -19.91 2.33 0.01
N GLY A 246 -18.82 1.56 0.13
CA GLY A 246 -18.77 0.14 -0.16
C GLY A 246 -19.63 -0.68 0.80
N ALA A 247 -19.63 -0.36 2.09
CA ALA A 247 -20.48 -1.04 3.07
C ALA A 247 -21.98 -0.85 2.79
N LEU A 248 -22.42 0.38 2.51
CA LEU A 248 -23.83 0.67 2.15
C LEU A 248 -24.20 0.00 0.82
N TRP A 249 -23.34 0.12 -0.18
CA TRP A 249 -23.55 -0.51 -1.47
C TRP A 249 -23.69 -2.04 -1.36
N GLN A 250 -22.81 -2.71 -0.63
CA GLN A 250 -22.90 -4.16 -0.39
C GLN A 250 -24.16 -4.55 0.39
N ALA A 251 -24.61 -3.73 1.34
CA ALA A 251 -25.85 -3.99 2.08
C ALA A 251 -27.09 -3.96 1.18
N GLU A 252 -27.10 -3.12 0.14
CA GLU A 252 -28.17 -3.04 -0.87
C GLU A 252 -28.06 -4.12 -1.97
N HIS A 253 -26.91 -4.80 -2.05
CA HIS A 253 -26.57 -5.81 -3.05
C HIS A 253 -25.98 -7.08 -2.40
N PRO A 254 -26.69 -7.73 -1.47
CA PRO A 254 -26.18 -8.91 -0.76
C PRO A 254 -25.89 -10.09 -1.71
N ASP A 255 -26.66 -10.20 -2.79
CA ASP A 255 -26.47 -11.24 -3.83
C ASP A 255 -25.31 -10.95 -4.79
N ALA A 256 -24.71 -9.75 -4.69
CA ALA A 256 -23.50 -9.42 -5.42
C ALA A 256 -22.23 -9.85 -4.65
N GLN A 257 -22.37 -10.54 -3.51
CA GLN A 257 -21.24 -11.14 -2.81
C GLN A 257 -20.58 -12.22 -3.67
N GLU A 258 -19.26 -12.06 -3.82
CA GLU A 258 -18.28 -12.98 -4.37
C GLU A 258 -18.74 -13.71 -5.63
N PHE A 259 -18.39 -13.12 -6.78
CA PHE A 259 -18.02 -13.92 -7.94
C PHE A 259 -16.86 -14.86 -7.55
N THR A 260 -17.20 -15.96 -6.90
CA THR A 260 -16.44 -17.19 -7.05
C THR A 260 -16.80 -17.74 -8.41
N SER A 261 -15.88 -18.42 -9.08
CA SER A 261 -16.18 -19.17 -10.31
C SER A 261 -17.30 -20.22 -10.12
N ALA A 262 -17.75 -20.46 -8.87
CA ALA A 262 -18.87 -21.32 -8.50
C ALA A 262 -20.24 -20.60 -8.39
N ALA A 263 -20.29 -19.26 -8.28
CA ALA A 263 -21.52 -18.47 -8.23
C ALA A 263 -21.97 -18.09 -9.65
N GLY A 264 -22.58 -19.04 -10.34
CA GLY A 264 -22.77 -19.07 -11.80
C GLY A 264 -23.76 -18.10 -12.45
N ALA A 265 -23.89 -16.84 -12.02
CA ALA A 265 -24.60 -15.84 -12.83
C ALA A 265 -23.94 -14.46 -12.76
N ARG A 266 -23.66 -13.89 -13.93
CA ARG A 266 -23.22 -12.50 -14.07
C ARG A 266 -24.36 -11.59 -13.61
N TYR A 267 -24.16 -10.77 -12.59
CA TYR A 267 -25.13 -9.72 -12.25
C TYR A 267 -25.29 -8.80 -13.47
N ASP A 268 -26.53 -8.67 -13.97
CA ASP A 268 -26.87 -7.78 -15.08
C ASP A 268 -27.48 -6.48 -14.50
N PRO A 269 -26.72 -5.36 -14.45
CA PRO A 269 -27.26 -4.10 -13.96
C PRO A 269 -28.43 -3.57 -14.80
N ALA A 270 -28.56 -3.99 -16.06
CA ALA A 270 -29.72 -3.65 -16.88
C ALA A 270 -30.99 -4.42 -16.48
N ALA A 271 -30.84 -5.51 -15.71
CA ALA A 271 -31.95 -6.31 -15.19
C ALA A 271 -32.42 -5.85 -13.80
N ASP A 272 -31.63 -5.06 -13.06
CA ASP A 272 -32.10 -4.45 -11.80
C ASP A 272 -32.94 -3.19 -12.11
N PRO A 273 -34.26 -3.21 -11.82
CA PRO A 273 -35.14 -2.08 -12.10
C PRO A 273 -34.78 -0.81 -11.35
N ARG A 274 -33.94 -0.88 -10.29
CA ARG A 274 -33.38 0.29 -9.61
C ARG A 274 -32.39 1.07 -10.49
N TYR A 275 -31.71 0.39 -11.42
CA TYR A 275 -30.66 0.97 -12.27
C TYR A 275 -30.99 0.90 -13.78
N ALA A 276 -32.11 0.27 -14.14
CA ALA A 276 -32.59 0.20 -15.51
C ALA A 276 -33.01 1.60 -16.03
N GLY A 277 -32.06 2.37 -16.57
CA GLY A 277 -32.32 3.68 -17.17
C GLY A 277 -31.15 4.66 -17.15
N GLU A 278 -30.12 4.39 -16.36
CA GLU A 278 -28.93 5.25 -16.25
C GLU A 278 -27.84 4.77 -17.22
N ARG A 279 -27.94 5.15 -18.49
CA ARG A 279 -26.87 5.00 -19.50
C ARG A 279 -26.30 6.36 -19.89
#